data_AF-A0A8C1WP59-F1
#
_entry.id   AF-A0A8C1WP59-F1
#
_cell.length_a   1.000
_cell.length_b   1.000
_cell.length_c   1.000
_cell.angle_alpha   90.00
_cell.angle_beta   90.00
_cell.angle_gamma   90.00
#
_symmetry.space_group_name_H-M   'P 1'
#
loop_
_entity.id
_entity.type
_entity.pdbx_description
1 polymer ?
#
loop_
_entity_poly.entity_id
_entity_poly.type
_entity_poly.pdbx_seq_one_letter_code
_entity_poly.pdbx_strand_id
1 'polypeptide(L)'
;MSQHALLSAGCKAWRSLSCPRSELRLDLTLGCGQTFRWRETGDGHWTGVMRGKVWTLTQTEDTLWYYVYSHQINPTENRQKWKVEEEEQLLGKMSKRKTDIKQEEVGFCTVMSEPDNKEEEHLRDYFQLGVKLGDLYRDWSTVDPHFKHTADIFTGVRLLRQDPVECLFSFICSSNNHISRIQGMVDRLCQTLGTLLCKLDDVAYHDFPPLRALTDPSVEMRLRDLGFGYRARFLQQSSQIIVNSHDPDWLQLLRSTPYLQARDALRALPGVGLKVADCVCLMSLDKFEALPVDTHVWQIAKRDYSFAGGSSQKTLTDRVYKEIGDFFRKLWGPYAGWAHSVLFCADLKRFQKLKEEIPTLKDDKTDLKKKIKERRHDRCEEKQKREKGKKQKRT
;
A
#
# COMPACT_ATOMS: atom_id res chain seq x y z
N MET A 1 14.40 8.26 -25.72
CA MET A 1 13.51 7.62 -24.72
C MET A 1 13.87 8.16 -23.36
N SER A 2 12.88 8.50 -22.53
CA SER A 2 13.10 8.99 -21.16
C SER A 2 13.64 7.85 -20.29
N GLN A 3 14.51 8.15 -19.33
CA GLN A 3 15.01 7.17 -18.37
C GLN A 3 14.36 7.38 -17.00
N HIS A 4 14.40 6.36 -16.14
CA HIS A 4 14.06 6.56 -14.73
C HIS A 4 15.03 7.58 -14.10
N ALA A 5 14.46 8.64 -13.53
CA ALA A 5 15.19 9.67 -12.83
C ALA A 5 15.84 9.08 -11.57
N LEU A 6 17.15 9.33 -11.42
CA LEU A 6 17.89 9.10 -10.18
C LEU A 6 18.28 10.45 -9.59
N LEU A 7 18.14 10.58 -8.28
CA LEU A 7 18.54 11.78 -7.56
C LEU A 7 20.07 11.90 -7.63
N SER A 8 20.53 12.93 -8.32
CA SER A 8 21.93 13.30 -8.44
C SER A 8 22.10 14.79 -8.11
N ALA A 9 23.25 15.13 -7.52
CA ALA A 9 23.55 16.51 -7.15
C ALA A 9 23.48 17.43 -8.38
N GLY A 10 22.59 18.44 -8.34
CA GLY A 10 22.47 19.47 -9.39
C GLY A 10 21.29 19.32 -10.36
N CYS A 11 20.47 18.27 -10.24
CA CYS A 11 19.31 18.10 -11.12
C CYS A 11 18.13 18.98 -10.68
N LYS A 12 17.96 20.14 -11.34
CA LYS A 12 16.92 21.16 -11.05
C LYS A 12 15.46 20.69 -11.19
N ALA A 13 15.24 19.46 -11.67
CA ALA A 13 13.91 18.91 -11.90
C ALA A 13 13.35 18.15 -10.69
N TRP A 14 14.20 17.76 -9.73
CA TRP A 14 13.76 17.18 -8.47
C TRP A 14 13.21 18.26 -7.54
N ARG A 15 12.14 17.92 -6.85
CA ARG A 15 11.52 18.74 -5.82
C ARG A 15 11.53 17.99 -4.50
N SER A 16 11.30 18.71 -3.41
CA SER A 16 11.39 18.15 -2.07
C SER A 16 10.37 18.74 -1.13
N LEU A 17 9.98 17.97 -0.12
CA LEU A 17 9.26 18.44 1.05
C LEU A 17 9.84 17.83 2.32
N SER A 18 9.81 18.58 3.42
CA SER A 18 10.25 18.09 4.74
C SER A 18 9.37 16.91 5.17
N CYS A 19 9.97 15.74 5.33
CA CYS A 19 9.31 14.53 5.77
C CYS A 19 10.34 13.57 6.37
N PRO A 20 10.46 13.49 7.70
CA PRO A 20 11.41 12.60 8.34
C PRO A 20 11.00 11.13 8.19
N ARG A 21 11.99 10.23 8.23
CA ARG A 21 11.75 8.79 8.13
C ARG A 21 10.80 8.24 9.19
N SER A 22 10.71 8.89 10.35
CA SER A 22 9.74 8.55 11.40
C SER A 22 8.28 8.77 10.95
N GLU A 23 8.04 9.69 10.01
CA GLU A 23 6.72 9.98 9.44
C GLU A 23 6.48 9.20 8.14
N LEU A 24 7.54 8.89 7.37
CA LEU A 24 7.46 8.11 6.14
C LEU A 24 8.70 7.24 5.89
N ARG A 25 8.49 5.94 5.75
CA ARG A 25 9.42 5.01 5.12
C ARG A 25 8.83 4.50 3.80
N LEU A 26 9.35 4.99 2.67
CA LEU A 26 8.87 4.60 1.33
C LEU A 26 8.93 3.09 1.10
N ASP A 27 10.03 2.45 1.50
CA ASP A 27 10.26 1.01 1.36
C ASP A 27 9.20 0.18 2.08
N LEU A 28 8.87 0.56 3.32
CA LEU A 28 7.87 -0.12 4.12
C LEU A 28 6.44 0.21 3.66
N THR A 29 6.18 1.46 3.28
CA THR A 29 4.84 1.93 2.92
C THR A 29 4.42 1.45 1.53
N LEU A 30 5.27 1.60 0.51
CA LEU A 30 4.95 1.22 -0.87
C LEU A 30 5.15 -0.28 -1.11
N GLY A 31 6.00 -0.95 -0.30
CA GLY A 31 6.31 -2.37 -0.43
C GLY A 31 5.41 -3.33 0.35
N CYS A 32 4.47 -2.83 1.17
CA CYS A 32 3.67 -3.67 2.07
C CYS A 32 2.30 -4.13 1.51
N GLY A 33 2.03 -3.91 0.21
CA GLY A 33 0.80 -4.40 -0.42
C GLY A 33 -0.46 -3.58 -0.14
N GLN A 34 -0.31 -2.34 0.34
CA GLN A 34 -1.39 -1.34 0.33
C GLN A 34 -1.72 -0.89 -1.10
N THR A 35 -0.68 -0.71 -1.91
CA THR A 35 -0.75 -0.34 -3.33
C THR A 35 0.03 -1.36 -4.15
N PHE A 36 -0.26 -1.42 -5.45
CA PHE A 36 0.39 -2.31 -6.40
C PHE A 36 1.02 -1.54 -7.58
N ARG A 37 1.06 -0.20 -7.50
CA ARG A 37 1.43 0.70 -8.60
C ARG A 37 2.84 1.25 -8.54
N TRP A 38 3.60 0.88 -7.51
CA TRP A 38 4.96 1.36 -7.28
C TRP A 38 5.99 0.25 -7.43
N ARG A 39 7.15 0.59 -7.98
CA ARG A 39 8.31 -0.30 -8.14
C ARG A 39 9.55 0.40 -7.66
N GLU A 40 10.43 -0.33 -7.01
CA GLU A 40 11.79 0.13 -6.76
C GLU A 40 12.60 0.01 -8.07
N THR A 41 12.81 1.13 -8.74
CA THR A 41 13.48 1.22 -10.06
C THR A 41 14.95 1.59 -9.96
N GLY A 42 15.41 1.94 -8.76
CA GLY A 42 16.80 2.14 -8.38
C GLY A 42 16.91 2.05 -6.85
N ASP A 43 18.12 2.04 -6.31
CA ASP A 43 18.34 1.92 -4.86
C ASP A 43 17.61 3.05 -4.09
N GLY A 44 16.57 2.70 -3.32
CA GLY A 44 15.73 3.67 -2.62
C GLY A 44 14.88 4.58 -3.53
N HIS A 45 14.80 4.30 -4.83
CA HIS A 45 14.01 5.07 -5.80
C HIS A 45 12.77 4.31 -6.23
N TRP A 46 11.61 4.86 -5.93
CA TRP A 46 10.31 4.25 -6.18
C TRP A 46 9.58 4.98 -7.30
N THR A 47 9.34 4.30 -8.42
CA THR A 47 8.59 4.85 -9.55
C THR A 47 7.20 4.22 -9.65
N GLY A 48 6.18 5.04 -9.84
CA GLY A 48 4.79 4.60 -9.91
C GLY A 48 3.86 5.63 -10.52
N VAL A 49 2.59 5.26 -10.63
CA VAL A 49 1.53 6.12 -11.16
C VAL A 49 0.63 6.58 -10.03
N MET A 50 0.38 7.88 -9.97
CA MET A 50 -0.52 8.49 -9.00
C MET A 50 -1.21 9.69 -9.67
N ARG A 51 -2.55 9.74 -9.58
CA ARG A 51 -3.39 10.84 -10.10
C ARG A 51 -3.08 11.19 -11.57
N GLY A 52 -3.01 10.16 -12.43
CA GLY A 52 -2.77 10.32 -13.86
C GLY A 52 -1.38 10.83 -14.23
N LYS A 53 -0.41 10.79 -13.32
CA LYS A 53 0.99 11.17 -13.59
C LYS A 53 1.94 10.06 -13.16
N VAL A 54 3.09 9.99 -13.81
CA VAL A 54 4.19 9.12 -13.40
C VAL A 54 5.10 9.90 -12.47
N TRP A 55 5.50 9.28 -11.37
CA TRP A 55 6.31 9.87 -10.31
C TRP A 55 7.50 8.97 -10.01
N THR A 56 8.65 9.55 -9.72
CA THR A 56 9.72 8.86 -8.98
C THR A 56 9.90 9.54 -7.63
N LEU A 57 9.94 8.76 -6.57
CA LEU A 57 10.11 9.18 -5.19
C LEU A 57 11.40 8.60 -4.60
N THR A 58 12.12 9.38 -3.81
CA THR A 58 13.21 8.88 -2.97
C THR A 58 13.29 9.70 -1.69
N GLN A 59 14.05 9.28 -0.69
CA GLN A 59 14.06 9.94 0.62
C GLN A 59 15.46 9.93 1.25
N THR A 60 15.81 11.06 1.89
CA THR A 60 16.92 11.14 2.86
C THR A 60 16.39 10.84 4.26
N GLU A 61 17.09 11.26 5.33
CA GLU A 61 16.62 11.09 6.71
C GLU A 61 15.43 12.01 7.06
N ASP A 62 15.42 13.23 6.53
CA ASP A 62 14.49 14.31 6.89
C ASP A 62 13.63 14.83 5.72
N THR A 63 13.92 14.37 4.50
CA THR A 63 13.37 14.96 3.28
C THR A 63 12.85 13.89 2.32
N LEU A 64 11.62 14.07 1.84
CA LEU A 64 11.06 13.33 0.71
C LEU A 64 11.33 14.10 -0.58
N TRP A 65 11.98 13.44 -1.53
CA TRP A 65 12.28 13.95 -2.86
C TRP A 65 11.33 13.33 -3.88
N TYR A 66 10.87 14.12 -4.83
CA TYR A 66 10.00 13.67 -5.90
C TYR A 66 10.34 14.28 -7.26
N TYR A 67 10.13 13.49 -8.30
CA TYR A 67 10.24 13.88 -9.70
C TYR A 67 8.95 13.47 -10.41
N VAL A 68 8.37 14.36 -11.23
CA VAL A 68 7.14 14.11 -11.98
C VAL A 68 7.43 14.16 -13.47
N TYR A 69 7.06 13.12 -14.20
CA TYR A 69 7.24 13.08 -15.64
C TYR A 69 6.06 13.79 -16.31
N SER A 70 6.35 14.83 -17.09
CA SER A 70 5.37 15.53 -17.91
C SER A 70 4.90 14.66 -19.08
N HIS A 71 3.62 14.75 -19.43
CA HIS A 71 3.05 14.03 -20.58
C HIS A 71 3.72 14.51 -21.87
N GLN A 72 4.39 13.59 -22.56
CA GLN A 72 4.81 13.77 -23.94
C GLN A 72 4.00 12.82 -24.81
N ILE A 73 2.70 13.08 -24.98
CA ILE A 73 1.91 12.36 -25.99
C ILE A 73 1.23 13.41 -26.87
N ASN A 74 1.67 13.45 -28.13
CA ASN A 74 0.95 14.17 -29.17
C ASN A 74 -0.47 13.56 -29.30
N PRO A 75 -1.55 14.35 -29.19
CA PRO A 75 -2.94 13.85 -29.22
C PRO A 75 -3.35 13.09 -30.48
N THR A 76 -2.51 13.07 -31.52
CA THR A 76 -2.82 12.50 -32.83
C THR A 76 -2.72 10.98 -32.88
N GLU A 77 -1.85 10.33 -32.09
CA GLU A 77 -1.63 8.88 -32.20
C GLU A 77 -2.79 8.03 -31.63
N ASN A 78 -3.44 8.51 -30.56
CA ASN A 78 -4.50 7.73 -29.91
C ASN A 78 -5.83 7.75 -30.69
N ARG A 79 -6.04 8.74 -31.56
CA ARG A 79 -7.24 8.84 -32.41
C ARG A 79 -7.12 7.96 -33.67
N GLN A 80 -5.90 7.64 -34.09
CA GLN A 80 -5.65 6.75 -35.24
C GLN A 80 -5.72 5.27 -34.85
N LYS A 81 -5.35 4.89 -33.62
CA LYS A 81 -5.39 3.48 -33.21
C LYS A 81 -6.82 2.90 -33.16
N TRP A 82 -7.81 3.72 -32.77
CA TRP A 82 -9.22 3.31 -32.74
C TRP A 82 -9.90 3.33 -34.12
N LYS A 83 -9.36 4.08 -35.10
CA LYS A 83 -9.89 4.07 -36.48
C LYS A 83 -9.29 2.97 -37.35
N VAL A 84 -8.02 2.62 -37.14
CA VAL A 84 -7.34 1.59 -37.95
C VAL A 84 -7.90 0.20 -37.68
N GLU A 85 -8.32 -0.11 -36.44
CA GLU A 85 -8.96 -1.40 -36.11
C GLU A 85 -10.41 -1.53 -36.67
N GLU A 86 -11.08 -0.40 -36.94
CA GLU A 86 -12.43 -0.37 -37.54
C GLU A 86 -12.38 -0.44 -39.07
N GLU A 87 -11.34 0.13 -39.71
CA GLU A 87 -11.14 0.07 -41.17
C GLU A 87 -10.52 -1.25 -41.66
N GLU A 88 -9.67 -1.92 -40.87
CA GLU A 88 -9.09 -3.23 -41.24
C GLU A 88 -10.09 -4.38 -41.24
N GLN A 89 -11.23 -4.26 -40.55
CA GLN A 89 -12.31 -5.26 -40.62
C GLN A 89 -13.25 -5.07 -41.83
N LEU A 90 -13.17 -3.93 -42.55
CA LEU A 90 -14.06 -3.61 -43.67
C LEU A 90 -13.43 -3.75 -45.06
N LEU A 91 -12.10 -3.92 -45.17
CA LEU A 91 -11.40 -4.04 -46.47
C LEU A 91 -10.62 -5.35 -46.58
N GLY A 92 -11.34 -6.47 -46.49
CA GLY A 92 -10.88 -7.73 -47.03
C GLY A 92 -10.90 -7.71 -48.56
N LYS A 93 -9.81 -7.26 -49.20
CA LYS A 93 -9.19 -7.81 -50.45
C LYS A 93 -8.24 -6.81 -51.12
N MET A 94 -7.11 -7.37 -51.55
CA MET A 94 -6.20 -6.96 -52.64
C MET A 94 -5.01 -6.01 -52.36
N SER A 95 -3.85 -6.65 -52.47
CA SER A 95 -2.71 -6.28 -53.33
C SER A 95 -1.45 -5.69 -52.68
N LYS A 96 -0.35 -6.35 -53.04
CA LYS A 96 1.05 -6.05 -52.73
C LYS A 96 1.45 -4.66 -53.21
N ARG A 97 2.13 -3.88 -52.36
CA ARG A 97 3.20 -2.97 -52.78
C ARG A 97 4.14 -2.67 -51.61
N LYS A 98 5.43 -2.96 -51.82
CA LYS A 98 6.55 -2.50 -50.99
C LYS A 98 6.75 -1.01 -51.22
N THR A 99 6.89 -0.24 -50.15
CA THR A 99 7.55 1.07 -50.17
C THR A 99 8.31 1.25 -48.87
N ASP A 100 9.63 1.40 -49.01
CA ASP A 100 10.57 1.78 -47.96
C ASP A 100 10.26 3.21 -47.48
N ILE A 101 10.12 3.39 -46.17
CA ILE A 101 10.09 4.72 -45.53
C ILE A 101 11.19 4.76 -44.48
N LYS A 102 12.09 5.73 -44.68
CA LYS A 102 13.28 6.01 -43.87
C LYS A 102 12.87 6.42 -42.45
N GLN A 103 13.59 5.88 -41.47
CA GLN A 103 13.60 6.37 -40.10
C GLN A 103 14.21 7.77 -40.06
N GLU A 104 13.42 8.77 -39.66
CA GLU A 104 13.94 10.04 -39.17
C GLU A 104 13.94 10.02 -37.65
N GLU A 105 15.13 10.06 -37.06
CA GLU A 105 15.33 10.38 -35.65
C GLU A 105 14.90 11.83 -35.42
N VAL A 106 13.94 12.05 -34.50
CA VAL A 106 13.60 13.38 -34.02
C VAL A 106 13.79 13.44 -32.51
N GLY A 107 14.63 14.39 -32.11
CA GLY A 107 15.24 14.51 -30.81
C GLY A 107 14.31 14.97 -29.69
N PHE A 108 14.82 14.65 -28.51
CA PHE A 108 14.25 14.86 -27.19
C PHE A 108 14.23 16.35 -26.82
N CYS A 109 13.10 16.85 -26.31
CA CYS A 109 13.06 18.15 -25.64
C CYS A 109 12.19 18.07 -24.38
N THR A 110 12.83 17.99 -23.22
CA THR A 110 12.19 18.06 -21.90
C THR A 110 11.73 19.50 -21.67
N VAL A 111 10.46 19.80 -21.96
CA VAL A 111 9.89 21.09 -21.56
C VAL A 111 9.56 21.00 -20.07
N MET A 112 10.31 21.76 -19.27
CA MET A 112 10.03 21.99 -17.85
C MET A 112 8.71 22.77 -17.75
N SER A 113 7.67 22.15 -17.20
CA SER A 113 6.49 22.90 -16.77
C SER A 113 6.79 23.58 -15.43
N GLU A 114 6.45 24.86 -15.33
CA GLU A 114 6.42 25.65 -14.09
C GLU A 114 5.76 24.87 -12.94
N PRO A 115 6.16 25.10 -11.68
CA PRO A 115 5.67 24.37 -10.52
C PRO A 115 4.15 24.50 -10.38
N ASP A 116 3.44 23.39 -10.51
CA ASP A 116 2.06 23.29 -10.09
C ASP A 116 2.06 23.00 -8.58
N ASN A 117 1.65 23.98 -7.75
CA ASN A 117 1.52 23.84 -6.29
C ASN A 117 0.68 22.60 -5.91
N LYS A 118 -0.16 22.12 -6.83
CA LYS A 118 -0.98 20.92 -6.68
C LYS A 118 -0.17 19.63 -6.58
N GLU A 119 1.06 19.56 -7.10
CA GLU A 119 1.85 18.32 -7.05
C GLU A 119 2.29 17.97 -5.63
N GLU A 120 2.73 18.96 -4.86
CA GLU A 120 3.03 18.77 -3.45
C GLU A 120 1.75 18.45 -2.66
N GLU A 121 0.65 19.16 -2.91
CA GLU A 121 -0.65 18.88 -2.27
C GLU A 121 -1.12 17.44 -2.55
N HIS A 122 -0.98 16.96 -3.79
CA HIS A 122 -1.31 15.60 -4.16
C HIS A 122 -0.48 14.56 -3.40
N LEU A 123 0.83 14.81 -3.22
CA LEU A 123 1.68 13.93 -2.42
C LEU A 123 1.28 13.98 -0.94
N ARG A 124 1.07 15.17 -0.38
CA ARG A 124 0.62 15.34 1.01
C ARG A 124 -0.70 14.64 1.28
N ASP A 125 -1.64 14.68 0.35
CA ASP A 125 -2.92 14.00 0.43
C ASP A 125 -2.78 12.47 0.27
N TYR A 126 -2.11 11.99 -0.77
CA TYR A 126 -1.94 10.56 -1.04
C TYR A 126 -1.24 9.84 0.11
N PHE A 127 -0.27 10.52 0.71
CA PHE A 127 0.43 10.05 1.87
C PHE A 127 -0.23 10.46 3.19
N GLN A 128 -1.26 11.31 3.21
CA GLN A 128 -1.88 11.79 4.45
C GLN A 128 -0.87 12.44 5.43
N LEU A 129 0.07 13.24 4.92
CA LEU A 129 1.13 13.89 5.70
C LEU A 129 0.64 14.94 6.71
N GLY A 130 -0.66 15.26 6.71
CA GLY A 130 -1.29 16.08 7.75
C GLY A 130 -1.52 15.32 9.06
N VAL A 131 -1.52 13.99 9.03
CA VAL A 131 -1.63 13.14 10.23
C VAL A 131 -0.25 12.97 10.83
N LYS A 132 -0.07 13.37 12.10
CA LYS A 132 1.19 13.21 12.83
C LYS A 132 1.40 11.76 13.25
N LEU A 133 2.16 11.02 12.47
CA LEU A 133 2.34 9.58 12.68
C LEU A 133 3.03 9.27 14.01
N GLY A 134 4.01 10.10 14.41
CA GLY A 134 4.69 9.95 15.70
C GLY A 134 3.77 10.03 16.91
N ASP A 135 2.69 10.83 16.84
CA ASP A 135 1.69 10.90 17.91
C ASP A 135 0.91 9.59 18.00
N LEU A 136 0.47 9.05 16.86
CA LEU A 136 -0.23 7.76 16.80
C LEU A 136 0.65 6.61 17.32
N TYR A 137 1.92 6.56 16.91
CA TYR A 137 2.86 5.52 17.35
C TYR A 137 3.06 5.55 18.87
N ARG A 138 3.15 6.75 19.47
CA ARG A 138 3.26 6.93 20.92
C ARG A 138 2.01 6.44 21.64
N ASP A 139 0.82 6.79 21.14
CA ASP A 139 -0.45 6.42 21.75
C ASP A 139 -0.66 4.89 21.69
N TRP A 140 -0.43 4.26 20.54
CA TRP A 140 -0.52 2.80 20.40
C TRP A 140 0.52 2.07 21.24
N SER A 141 1.76 2.56 21.30
CA SER A 141 2.82 1.98 22.12
C SER A 141 2.54 2.06 23.62
N THR A 142 1.67 2.98 24.05
CA THR A 142 1.28 3.14 25.46
C THR A 142 0.28 2.07 25.87
N VAL A 143 -0.64 1.69 24.97
CA VAL A 143 -1.71 0.72 25.25
C VAL A 143 -1.36 -0.71 24.81
N ASP A 144 -0.35 -0.87 23.95
CA ASP A 144 0.05 -2.15 23.40
C ASP A 144 1.59 -2.36 23.44
N PRO A 145 2.10 -3.12 24.43
CA PRO A 145 3.51 -3.45 24.52
C PRO A 145 4.04 -4.22 23.31
N HIS A 146 3.23 -5.06 22.66
CA HIS A 146 3.70 -5.78 21.47
C HIS A 146 3.89 -4.82 20.30
N PHE A 147 2.95 -3.91 20.09
CA PHE A 147 3.07 -2.84 19.10
C PHE A 147 4.34 -2.02 19.33
N LYS A 148 4.62 -1.62 20.57
CA LYS A 148 5.81 -0.83 20.91
C LYS A 148 7.12 -1.42 20.40
N HIS A 149 7.34 -2.72 20.60
CA HIS A 149 8.56 -3.38 20.12
C HIS A 149 8.66 -3.40 18.59
N THR A 150 7.53 -3.52 17.91
CA THR A 150 7.49 -3.49 16.44
C THR A 150 7.72 -2.08 15.92
N ALA A 151 7.15 -1.07 16.59
CA ALA A 151 7.19 0.34 16.23
C ALA A 151 8.62 0.93 16.21
N ASP A 152 9.51 0.43 17.07
CA ASP A 152 10.90 0.89 17.15
C ASP A 152 11.70 0.56 15.86
N ILE A 153 11.33 -0.51 15.16
CA ILE A 153 12.00 -0.96 13.92
C ILE A 153 11.19 -0.60 12.68
N PHE A 154 9.88 -0.82 12.73
CA PHE A 154 8.93 -0.52 11.66
C PHE A 154 8.34 0.88 11.83
N THR A 155 9.19 1.89 11.97
CA THR A 155 8.79 3.29 11.99
C THR A 155 8.38 3.80 10.60
N GLY A 156 7.60 4.87 10.51
CA GLY A 156 7.26 5.50 9.24
C GLY A 156 6.34 4.69 8.32
N VAL A 157 5.75 3.57 8.80
CA VAL A 157 4.74 2.82 8.05
C VAL A 157 3.43 3.60 8.12
N ARG A 158 3.01 4.15 6.98
CA ARG A 158 1.83 5.02 6.90
C ARG A 158 0.79 4.44 5.96
N LEU A 159 -0.44 4.92 6.11
CA LEU A 159 -1.55 4.49 5.27
C LEU A 159 -1.71 5.42 4.06
N LEU A 160 -1.79 4.84 2.86
CA LEU A 160 -2.07 5.60 1.65
C LEU A 160 -3.56 5.98 1.57
N ARG A 161 -3.85 7.15 0.99
CA ARG A 161 -5.19 7.60 0.59
C ARG A 161 -5.34 7.46 -0.92
N GLN A 162 -5.66 6.25 -1.36
CA GLN A 162 -5.74 5.88 -2.76
C GLN A 162 -7.02 6.41 -3.41
N ASP A 163 -7.03 6.42 -4.75
CA ASP A 163 -8.24 6.58 -5.52
C ASP A 163 -9.19 5.37 -5.26
N PRO A 164 -10.47 5.60 -4.93
CA PRO A 164 -11.43 4.52 -4.65
C PRO A 164 -11.62 3.51 -5.80
N VAL A 165 -11.55 3.94 -7.06
CA VAL A 165 -11.68 3.02 -8.20
C VAL A 165 -10.44 2.14 -8.28
N GLU A 166 -9.25 2.75 -8.33
CA GLU A 166 -7.99 1.99 -8.37
C GLU A 166 -7.90 1.01 -7.19
N CYS A 167 -8.22 1.47 -5.97
CA CYS A 167 -8.17 0.66 -4.76
C CYS A 167 -9.15 -0.51 -4.84
N LEU A 168 -10.41 -0.28 -5.19
CA LEU A 168 -11.43 -1.32 -5.28
C LEU A 168 -11.04 -2.43 -6.25
N PHE A 169 -10.75 -2.09 -7.50
CA PHE A 169 -10.48 -3.09 -8.54
C PHE A 169 -9.13 -3.80 -8.33
N SER A 170 -8.16 -3.12 -7.73
CA SER A 170 -6.91 -3.75 -7.28
C SER A 170 -7.15 -4.78 -6.16
N PHE A 171 -7.98 -4.47 -5.17
CA PHE A 171 -8.25 -5.42 -4.08
C PHE A 171 -9.21 -6.54 -4.47
N ILE A 172 -10.09 -6.38 -5.46
CA ILE A 172 -10.80 -7.52 -6.06
C ILE A 172 -9.79 -8.53 -6.61
N CYS A 173 -8.70 -8.07 -7.23
CA CYS A 173 -7.60 -8.92 -7.72
C CYS A 173 -6.82 -9.64 -6.59
N SER A 174 -6.92 -9.16 -5.35
CA SER A 174 -6.15 -9.65 -4.20
C SER A 174 -6.71 -10.90 -3.52
N SER A 175 -8.01 -11.18 -3.70
CA SER A 175 -8.68 -12.32 -3.07
C SER A 175 -7.96 -13.63 -3.37
N ASN A 176 -7.54 -14.40 -2.37
CA ASN A 176 -6.78 -15.66 -2.52
C ASN A 176 -5.59 -15.54 -3.51
N ASN A 177 -4.67 -14.61 -3.23
CA ASN A 177 -3.56 -14.26 -4.09
C ASN A 177 -2.35 -13.76 -3.28
N HIS A 178 -1.21 -13.50 -3.92
CA HIS A 178 -0.02 -12.92 -3.27
C HIS A 178 0.45 -11.64 -3.95
N ILE A 179 1.09 -10.75 -3.19
CA ILE A 179 1.41 -9.36 -3.57
C ILE A 179 2.05 -9.27 -4.98
N SER A 180 3.07 -10.09 -5.28
CA SER A 180 3.74 -10.04 -6.59
C SER A 180 2.84 -10.40 -7.78
N ARG A 181 1.92 -11.36 -7.63
CA ARG A 181 0.97 -11.71 -8.69
C ARG A 181 -0.12 -10.66 -8.82
N ILE A 182 -0.58 -10.08 -7.71
CA ILE A 182 -1.54 -8.97 -7.74
C ILE A 182 -0.94 -7.78 -8.48
N GLN A 183 0.32 -7.43 -8.19
CA GLN A 183 1.10 -6.43 -8.92
C GLN A 183 1.06 -6.66 -10.43
N GLY A 184 1.43 -7.87 -10.88
CA GLY A 184 1.43 -8.19 -12.31
C GLY A 184 0.03 -8.19 -12.93
N MET A 185 -1.01 -8.55 -12.18
CA MET A 185 -2.40 -8.43 -12.64
C MET A 185 -2.78 -6.96 -12.84
N VAL A 186 -2.54 -6.11 -11.85
CA VAL A 186 -2.84 -4.67 -11.93
C VAL A 186 -2.05 -4.01 -13.07
N ASP A 187 -0.77 -4.37 -13.27
CA ASP A 187 0.01 -3.88 -14.41
C ASP A 187 -0.64 -4.23 -15.75
N ARG A 188 -1.01 -5.50 -15.94
CA ARG A 188 -1.68 -5.94 -17.18
C ARG A 188 -3.03 -5.28 -17.36
N LEU A 189 -3.78 -5.04 -16.28
CA LEU A 189 -5.05 -4.31 -16.32
C LEU A 189 -4.85 -2.90 -16.89
N CYS A 190 -3.89 -2.16 -16.33
CA CYS A 190 -3.56 -0.81 -16.75
C CYS A 190 -3.00 -0.77 -18.18
N GLN A 191 -2.12 -1.71 -18.56
CA GLN A 191 -1.58 -1.77 -19.92
C GLN A 191 -2.65 -2.07 -20.98
N THR A 192 -3.69 -2.83 -20.61
CA THR A 192 -4.71 -3.29 -21.55
C THR A 192 -5.86 -2.29 -21.72
N LEU A 193 -6.24 -1.60 -20.63
CA LEU A 193 -7.45 -0.77 -20.57
C LEU A 193 -7.19 0.66 -20.09
N GLY A 194 -5.96 0.98 -19.67
CA GLY A 194 -5.57 2.30 -19.19
C GLY A 194 -4.91 3.14 -20.28
N THR A 195 -4.88 4.45 -20.08
CA THR A 195 -4.23 5.40 -21.00
C THR A 195 -2.72 5.35 -20.80
N LEU A 196 -1.94 5.17 -21.87
CA LEU A 196 -0.48 5.30 -21.82
C LEU A 196 -0.11 6.73 -21.36
N LEU A 197 0.79 6.87 -20.39
CA LEU A 197 1.23 8.15 -19.84
C LEU A 197 2.63 8.50 -20.35
N CYS A 198 3.56 7.56 -20.26
CA CYS A 198 4.90 7.66 -20.82
C CYS A 198 5.59 6.29 -20.90
N LYS A 199 6.76 6.26 -21.54
CA LYS A 199 7.69 5.13 -21.52
C LYS A 199 9.00 5.58 -20.88
N LEU A 200 9.42 4.89 -19.82
CA LEU A 200 10.69 5.10 -19.13
C LEU A 200 11.55 3.85 -19.30
N ASP A 201 12.73 4.00 -19.89
CA ASP A 201 13.55 2.90 -20.38
C ASP A 201 12.70 1.97 -21.28
N ASP A 202 12.55 0.70 -20.90
CA ASP A 202 11.69 -0.27 -21.57
C ASP A 202 10.34 -0.52 -20.90
N VAL A 203 9.98 0.31 -19.91
CA VAL A 203 8.75 0.17 -19.14
C VAL A 203 7.71 1.21 -19.58
N ALA A 204 6.55 0.72 -20.03
CA ALA A 204 5.40 1.56 -20.38
C ALA A 204 4.48 1.77 -19.18
N TYR A 205 4.32 3.03 -18.76
CA TYR A 205 3.47 3.42 -17.65
C TYR A 205 2.11 3.87 -18.18
N HIS A 206 1.04 3.22 -17.71
CA HIS A 206 -0.34 3.52 -18.06
C HIS A 206 -1.10 3.97 -16.82
N ASP A 207 -2.13 4.81 -16.99
CA ASP A 207 -3.04 5.14 -15.90
C ASP A 207 -3.90 3.95 -15.48
N PHE A 208 -4.58 4.08 -14.35
CA PHE A 208 -5.64 3.14 -14.00
C PHE A 208 -6.82 3.29 -14.99
N PRO A 209 -7.44 2.19 -15.46
CA PRO A 209 -8.55 2.28 -16.39
C PRO A 209 -9.72 3.08 -15.78
N PRO A 210 -10.36 3.99 -16.53
CA PRO A 210 -11.62 4.58 -16.08
C PRO A 210 -12.68 3.49 -15.95
N LEU A 211 -13.63 3.65 -15.02
CA LEU A 211 -14.71 2.67 -14.77
C LEU A 211 -15.41 2.19 -16.05
N ARG A 212 -15.66 3.12 -16.98
CA ARG A 212 -16.34 2.85 -18.26
C ARG A 212 -15.55 1.91 -19.18
N ALA A 213 -14.22 1.87 -19.06
CA ALA A 213 -13.39 0.95 -19.84
C ALA A 213 -13.51 -0.51 -19.35
N LEU A 214 -14.06 -0.73 -18.15
CA LEU A 214 -14.24 -2.06 -17.55
C LEU A 214 -15.63 -2.65 -17.83
N THR A 215 -16.61 -1.85 -18.28
CA THR A 215 -18.01 -2.29 -18.39
C THR A 215 -18.31 -3.09 -19.65
N ASP A 216 -17.46 -3.00 -20.67
CA ASP A 216 -17.67 -3.67 -21.96
C ASP A 216 -17.77 -5.19 -21.79
N PRO A 217 -18.74 -5.88 -22.42
CA PRO A 217 -18.92 -7.32 -22.27
C PRO A 217 -17.69 -8.16 -22.66
N SER A 218 -16.86 -7.69 -23.58
CA SER A 218 -15.63 -8.37 -24.01
C SER A 218 -14.52 -8.35 -22.96
N VAL A 219 -14.58 -7.42 -21.98
CA VAL A 219 -13.53 -7.24 -20.97
C VAL A 219 -13.35 -8.49 -20.11
N GLU A 220 -14.43 -9.20 -19.75
CA GLU A 220 -14.29 -10.42 -18.95
C GLU A 220 -13.39 -11.43 -19.67
N MET A 221 -13.65 -11.70 -20.95
CA MET A 221 -12.89 -12.68 -21.73
C MET A 221 -11.42 -12.24 -21.89
N ARG A 222 -11.19 -10.96 -22.23
CA ARG A 222 -9.83 -10.40 -22.33
C ARG A 222 -9.06 -10.54 -21.03
N LEU A 223 -9.68 -10.29 -19.87
CA LEU A 223 -9.02 -10.44 -18.57
C LEU A 223 -8.77 -11.91 -18.20
N ARG A 224 -9.63 -12.85 -18.64
CA ARG A 224 -9.37 -14.29 -18.46
C ARG A 224 -8.11 -14.70 -19.22
N ASP A 225 -7.95 -14.25 -20.45
CA ASP A 225 -6.76 -14.51 -21.27
C ASP A 225 -5.48 -13.93 -20.64
N LEU A 226 -5.60 -12.82 -19.91
CA LEU A 226 -4.50 -12.20 -19.13
C LEU A 226 -4.27 -12.85 -17.75
N GLY A 227 -4.94 -13.96 -17.44
CA GLY A 227 -4.71 -14.77 -16.25
C GLY A 227 -5.42 -14.30 -14.98
N PHE A 228 -6.48 -13.50 -15.09
CA PHE A 228 -7.27 -13.05 -13.93
C PHE A 228 -8.15 -14.17 -13.35
N GLY A 229 -8.42 -15.21 -14.15
CA GLY A 229 -9.27 -16.34 -13.78
C GLY A 229 -10.69 -15.88 -13.45
N TYR A 230 -11.28 -16.43 -12.38
CA TYR A 230 -12.65 -16.09 -11.98
C TYR A 230 -12.85 -14.62 -11.61
N ARG A 231 -11.77 -13.89 -11.26
CA ARG A 231 -11.85 -12.47 -10.86
C ARG A 231 -12.18 -11.58 -12.05
N ALA A 232 -11.89 -11.99 -13.28
CA ALA A 232 -12.25 -11.25 -14.49
C ALA A 232 -13.73 -10.87 -14.50
N ARG A 233 -14.60 -11.84 -14.16
CA ARG A 233 -16.04 -11.63 -14.02
C ARG A 233 -16.38 -10.58 -12.95
N PHE A 234 -15.67 -10.60 -11.82
CA PHE A 234 -15.92 -9.66 -10.72
C PHE A 234 -15.56 -8.22 -11.08
N LEU A 235 -14.44 -8.01 -11.78
CA LEU A 235 -14.05 -6.68 -12.27
C LEU A 235 -15.10 -6.14 -13.25
N GLN A 236 -15.48 -6.96 -14.23
CA GLN A 236 -16.42 -6.57 -15.26
C GLN A 236 -17.82 -6.29 -14.66
N GLN A 237 -18.39 -7.21 -13.87
CA GLN A 237 -19.73 -7.06 -13.31
C GLN A 237 -19.82 -5.95 -12.26
N SER A 238 -18.80 -5.79 -11.40
CA SER A 238 -18.79 -4.69 -10.42
C SER A 238 -18.77 -3.34 -11.12
N SER A 239 -17.99 -3.20 -12.21
CA SER A 239 -17.96 -1.95 -12.97
C SER A 239 -19.32 -1.64 -13.62
N GLN A 240 -20.03 -2.66 -14.14
CA GLN A 240 -21.37 -2.48 -14.69
C GLN A 240 -22.38 -2.04 -13.64
N ILE A 241 -22.38 -2.66 -12.46
CA ILE A 241 -23.27 -2.28 -11.36
C ILE A 241 -23.01 -0.83 -10.95
N ILE A 242 -21.74 -0.46 -10.79
CA ILE A 242 -21.36 0.92 -10.42
C ILE A 242 -21.85 1.91 -11.47
N VAL A 243 -21.58 1.67 -12.76
CA VAL A 243 -21.92 2.62 -13.83
C VAL A 243 -23.42 2.70 -14.11
N ASN A 244 -24.16 1.60 -13.96
CA ASN A 244 -25.57 1.52 -14.36
C ASN A 244 -26.55 1.78 -13.21
N SER A 245 -26.14 1.56 -11.96
CA SER A 245 -27.06 1.59 -10.80
C SER A 245 -26.71 2.67 -9.78
N HIS A 246 -25.61 3.40 -9.98
CA HIS A 246 -25.15 4.42 -9.05
C HIS A 246 -24.72 5.70 -9.78
N ASP A 247 -24.67 6.80 -9.02
CA ASP A 247 -24.15 8.07 -9.52
C ASP A 247 -22.65 7.96 -9.87
N PRO A 248 -22.14 8.77 -10.83
CA PRO A 248 -20.73 8.73 -11.24
C PRO A 248 -19.73 8.88 -10.08
N ASP A 249 -20.11 9.63 -9.05
CA ASP A 249 -19.28 9.93 -7.87
C ASP A 249 -19.58 9.02 -6.68
N TRP A 250 -20.41 7.98 -6.84
CA TRP A 250 -20.85 7.11 -5.73
C TRP A 250 -19.69 6.57 -4.90
N LEU A 251 -18.63 6.06 -5.54
CA LEU A 251 -17.44 5.58 -4.82
C LEU A 251 -16.73 6.68 -4.02
N GLN A 252 -16.70 7.91 -4.54
CA GLN A 252 -16.10 9.05 -3.82
C GLN A 252 -16.97 9.46 -2.63
N LEU A 253 -18.29 9.47 -2.78
CA LEU A 253 -19.25 9.81 -1.73
C LEU A 253 -19.18 8.86 -0.53
N LEU A 254 -18.72 7.61 -0.72
CA LEU A 254 -18.48 6.67 0.39
C LEU A 254 -17.45 7.18 1.41
N ARG A 255 -16.59 8.15 1.05
CA ARG A 255 -15.71 8.85 2.01
C ARG A 255 -16.49 9.58 3.11
N SER A 256 -17.67 10.09 2.80
CA SER A 256 -18.54 10.77 3.78
C SER A 256 -19.56 9.84 4.44
N THR A 257 -19.74 8.63 3.91
CA THR A 257 -20.64 7.61 4.47
C THR A 257 -20.06 6.95 5.74
N PRO A 258 -20.85 6.65 6.79
CA PRO A 258 -20.37 5.91 7.95
C PRO A 258 -19.72 4.57 7.58
N TYR A 259 -18.65 4.17 8.27
CA TYR A 259 -17.81 3.01 7.93
C TYR A 259 -18.62 1.73 7.64
N LEU A 260 -19.51 1.31 8.54
CA LEU A 260 -20.27 0.07 8.35
C LEU A 260 -21.18 0.12 7.11
N GLN A 261 -21.79 1.27 6.85
CA GLN A 261 -22.63 1.48 5.66
C GLN A 261 -21.80 1.47 4.38
N ALA A 262 -20.63 2.13 4.39
CA ALA A 262 -19.70 2.11 3.25
C ALA A 262 -19.21 0.69 2.95
N ARG A 263 -18.87 -0.08 4.00
CA ARG A 263 -18.45 -1.47 3.87
C ARG A 263 -19.56 -2.35 3.29
N ASP A 264 -20.78 -2.23 3.81
CA ASP A 264 -21.90 -3.06 3.36
C ASP A 264 -22.33 -2.68 1.93
N ALA A 265 -22.23 -1.40 1.55
CA ALA A 265 -22.43 -0.93 0.18
C ALA A 265 -21.40 -1.55 -0.79
N LEU A 266 -20.11 -1.58 -0.42
CA LEU A 266 -19.06 -2.23 -1.22
C LEU A 266 -19.30 -3.75 -1.35
N ARG A 267 -19.76 -4.42 -0.29
CA ARG A 267 -20.02 -5.88 -0.29
C ARG A 267 -21.17 -6.32 -1.19
N ALA A 268 -22.01 -5.38 -1.64
CA ALA A 268 -23.02 -5.68 -2.66
C ALA A 268 -22.38 -5.96 -4.04
N LEU A 269 -21.11 -5.58 -4.25
CA LEU A 269 -20.40 -5.78 -5.51
C LEU A 269 -19.83 -7.21 -5.62
N PRO A 270 -19.90 -7.83 -6.82
CA PRO A 270 -19.32 -9.14 -7.07
C PRO A 270 -17.83 -9.21 -6.73
N GLY A 271 -17.44 -10.24 -5.97
CA GLY A 271 -16.04 -10.44 -5.56
C GLY A 271 -15.56 -9.60 -4.37
N VAL A 272 -16.44 -8.80 -3.77
CA VAL A 272 -16.12 -7.97 -2.60
C VAL A 272 -16.64 -8.62 -1.31
N GLY A 273 -15.77 -9.37 -0.64
CA GLY A 273 -16.03 -9.89 0.71
C GLY A 273 -15.64 -8.89 1.82
N LEU A 274 -15.81 -9.28 3.09
CA LEU A 274 -15.46 -8.45 4.26
C LEU A 274 -14.05 -7.85 4.17
N LYS A 275 -13.04 -8.70 3.89
CA LYS A 275 -11.64 -8.27 3.78
C LYS A 275 -11.42 -7.24 2.67
N VAL A 276 -11.98 -7.48 1.49
CA VAL A 276 -11.83 -6.56 0.34
C VAL A 276 -12.50 -5.23 0.65
N ALA A 277 -13.72 -5.26 1.18
CA ALA A 277 -14.43 -4.05 1.58
C ALA A 277 -13.65 -3.25 2.64
N ASP A 278 -13.12 -3.91 3.67
CA ASP A 278 -12.33 -3.24 4.70
C ASP A 278 -11.01 -2.68 4.15
N CYS A 279 -10.35 -3.36 3.19
CA CYS A 279 -9.17 -2.81 2.51
C CYS A 279 -9.52 -1.49 1.80
N VAL A 280 -10.63 -1.45 1.06
CA VAL A 280 -11.08 -0.25 0.35
C VAL A 280 -11.51 0.85 1.32
N CYS A 281 -12.25 0.50 2.38
CA CYS A 281 -12.65 1.43 3.43
C CYS A 281 -11.44 2.10 4.08
N LEU A 282 -10.45 1.30 4.45
CA LEU A 282 -9.23 1.77 5.11
C LEU A 282 -8.39 2.63 4.17
N MET A 283 -8.06 2.12 2.98
CA MET A 283 -7.00 2.67 2.12
C MET A 283 -7.48 3.69 1.07
N SER A 284 -8.78 3.99 1.00
CA SER A 284 -9.31 4.95 0.02
C SER A 284 -10.55 5.75 0.45
N LEU A 285 -11.27 5.29 1.49
CA LEU A 285 -12.54 5.88 1.92
C LEU A 285 -12.49 6.55 3.30
N ASP A 286 -11.29 6.80 3.82
CA ASP A 286 -11.06 7.52 5.08
C ASP A 286 -11.68 6.85 6.33
N LYS A 287 -11.79 5.51 6.33
CA LYS A 287 -12.29 4.73 7.48
C LYS A 287 -11.13 4.15 8.27
N PHE A 288 -10.48 4.98 9.09
CA PHE A 288 -9.25 4.61 9.79
C PHE A 288 -9.43 3.51 10.85
N GLU A 289 -10.68 3.24 11.24
CA GLU A 289 -11.08 2.16 12.14
C GLU A 289 -11.32 0.81 11.43
N ALA A 290 -11.32 0.80 10.09
CA ALA A 290 -11.51 -0.41 9.30
C ALA A 290 -10.31 -1.36 9.45
N LEU A 291 -10.58 -2.66 9.60
CA LEU A 291 -9.57 -3.68 9.87
C LEU A 291 -9.73 -4.86 8.93
N PRO A 292 -8.96 -4.91 7.83
CA PRO A 292 -8.98 -6.03 6.91
C PRO A 292 -8.36 -7.27 7.54
N VAL A 293 -9.18 -8.19 8.05
CA VAL A 293 -8.67 -9.42 8.69
C VAL A 293 -8.50 -10.52 7.64
N ASP A 294 -7.25 -10.83 7.30
CA ASP A 294 -6.92 -11.99 6.48
C ASP A 294 -6.25 -13.10 7.33
N THR A 295 -5.68 -14.10 6.66
CA THR A 295 -4.96 -15.18 7.34
C THR A 295 -3.74 -14.68 8.10
N HIS A 296 -3.00 -13.69 7.62
CA HIS A 296 -1.85 -13.12 8.33
C HIS A 296 -2.30 -12.40 9.60
N VAL A 297 -3.31 -11.54 9.50
CA VAL A 297 -3.88 -10.81 10.64
C VAL A 297 -4.43 -11.77 11.68
N TRP A 298 -5.07 -12.84 11.23
CA TRP A 298 -5.54 -13.89 12.12
C TRP A 298 -4.39 -14.62 12.83
N GLN A 299 -3.27 -14.89 12.15
CA GLN A 299 -2.08 -15.45 12.78
C GLN A 299 -1.45 -14.48 13.78
N ILE A 300 -1.37 -13.19 13.48
CA ILE A 300 -0.87 -12.15 14.41
C ILE A 300 -1.74 -12.14 15.69
N ALA A 301 -3.06 -12.08 15.54
CA ALA A 301 -3.98 -12.10 16.68
C ALA A 301 -3.80 -13.36 17.56
N LYS A 302 -3.58 -14.53 16.96
CA LYS A 302 -3.34 -15.78 17.69
C LYS A 302 -1.95 -15.82 18.35
N ARG A 303 -0.91 -15.52 17.59
CA ARG A 303 0.51 -15.65 17.98
C ARG A 303 0.90 -14.61 19.03
N ASP A 304 0.53 -13.35 18.80
CA ASP A 304 1.10 -12.21 19.52
C ASP A 304 0.17 -11.70 20.62
N TYR A 305 -1.15 -11.88 20.44
CA TYR A 305 -2.16 -11.41 21.38
C TYR A 305 -2.88 -12.53 22.14
N SER A 306 -2.53 -13.80 21.88
CA SER A 306 -3.18 -14.96 22.50
C SER A 306 -4.71 -14.91 22.36
N PHE A 307 -5.22 -14.38 21.23
CA PHE A 307 -6.64 -14.16 21.04
C PHE A 307 -7.41 -15.49 21.08
N ALA A 308 -8.14 -15.70 22.18
CA ALA A 308 -8.79 -16.98 22.51
C ALA A 308 -10.09 -17.24 21.74
N GLY A 309 -10.65 -16.23 21.05
CA GLY A 309 -11.93 -16.30 20.32
C GLY A 309 -11.98 -17.28 19.14
N GLY A 310 -10.95 -18.10 18.94
CA GLY A 310 -10.89 -19.13 17.90
C GLY A 310 -9.89 -20.25 18.18
N SER A 311 -9.59 -20.56 19.45
CA SER A 311 -8.61 -21.60 19.81
C SER A 311 -9.01 -23.00 19.31
N SER A 312 -10.30 -23.27 19.10
CA SER A 312 -10.82 -24.50 18.48
C SER A 312 -11.21 -24.37 17.00
N GLN A 313 -11.24 -23.15 16.44
CA GLN A 313 -11.71 -22.90 15.06
C GLN A 313 -10.55 -22.99 14.05
N LYS A 314 -10.72 -23.86 13.04
CA LYS A 314 -9.76 -24.08 11.94
C LYS A 314 -9.90 -23.09 10.78
N THR A 315 -11.00 -22.34 10.72
CA THR A 315 -11.32 -21.42 9.62
C THR A 315 -11.68 -20.03 10.14
N LEU A 316 -11.40 -19.00 9.32
CA LEU A 316 -11.77 -17.62 9.62
C LEU A 316 -13.24 -17.39 9.19
N THR A 317 -14.15 -17.47 10.15
CA THR A 317 -15.59 -17.19 9.94
C THR A 317 -15.88 -15.70 10.09
N ASP A 318 -17.01 -15.22 9.55
CA ASP A 318 -17.45 -13.82 9.68
C ASP A 318 -17.54 -13.35 11.15
N ARG A 319 -17.94 -14.26 12.05
CA ARG A 319 -17.95 -13.99 13.49
C ARG A 319 -16.54 -13.75 14.02
N VAL A 320 -15.60 -14.67 13.76
CA VAL A 320 -14.21 -14.53 14.22
C VAL A 320 -13.55 -13.30 13.59
N TYR A 321 -13.82 -13.03 12.32
CA TYR A 321 -13.39 -11.82 11.62
C TYR A 321 -13.82 -10.56 12.39
N LYS A 322 -15.11 -10.47 12.76
CA LYS A 322 -15.65 -9.34 13.50
C LYS A 322 -15.02 -9.23 14.90
N GLU A 323 -14.91 -10.33 15.63
CA GLU A 323 -14.35 -10.34 16.99
C GLU A 323 -12.88 -9.89 17.01
N ILE A 324 -12.06 -10.30 16.02
CA ILE A 324 -10.68 -9.83 15.87
C ILE A 324 -10.64 -8.33 15.56
N GLY A 325 -11.50 -7.87 14.64
CA GLY A 325 -11.60 -6.45 14.33
C GLY A 325 -12.02 -5.61 15.55
N ASP A 326 -13.01 -6.06 16.30
CA ASP A 326 -13.51 -5.35 17.49
C ASP A 326 -12.45 -5.33 18.60
N PHE A 327 -11.69 -6.41 18.77
CA PHE A 327 -10.56 -6.47 19.69
C PHE A 327 -9.52 -5.39 19.40
N PHE A 328 -9.04 -5.30 18.15
CA PHE A 328 -8.02 -4.32 17.77
C PHE A 328 -8.56 -2.88 17.74
N ARG A 329 -9.83 -2.65 17.36
CA ARG A 329 -10.48 -1.34 17.51
C ARG A 329 -10.54 -0.89 18.97
N LYS A 330 -10.87 -1.80 19.88
CA LYS A 330 -10.89 -1.50 21.32
C LYS A 330 -9.49 -1.19 21.86
N LEU A 331 -8.45 -1.85 21.31
CA LEU A 331 -7.07 -1.67 21.72
C LEU A 331 -6.47 -0.34 21.23
N TRP A 332 -6.60 -0.03 19.93
CA TRP A 332 -5.90 1.10 19.29
C TRP A 332 -6.80 2.30 18.97
N GLY A 333 -8.10 2.19 19.19
CA GLY A 333 -9.05 3.29 19.03
C GLY A 333 -9.35 3.64 17.57
N PRO A 334 -9.63 4.93 17.26
CA PRO A 334 -10.14 5.36 15.96
C PRO A 334 -9.21 5.10 14.76
N TYR A 335 -7.90 4.99 14.99
CA TYR A 335 -6.91 4.70 13.95
C TYR A 335 -6.41 3.24 13.99
N ALA A 336 -7.22 2.32 14.51
CA ALA A 336 -6.82 0.91 14.63
C ALA A 336 -6.37 0.27 13.30
N GLY A 337 -6.95 0.66 12.17
CA GLY A 337 -6.54 0.19 10.85
C GLY A 337 -5.12 0.62 10.46
N TRP A 338 -4.68 1.79 10.94
CA TRP A 338 -3.31 2.25 10.72
C TRP A 338 -2.32 1.46 11.58
N ALA A 339 -2.60 1.30 12.89
CA ALA A 339 -1.77 0.49 13.80
C ALA A 339 -1.60 -0.94 13.27
N HIS A 340 -2.71 -1.55 12.89
CA HIS A 340 -2.74 -2.86 12.27
C HIS A 340 -1.84 -2.95 11.02
N SER A 341 -1.82 -1.92 10.18
CA SER A 341 -1.01 -1.90 8.95
C SER A 341 0.50 -1.97 9.24
N VAL A 342 0.94 -1.44 10.39
CA VAL A 342 2.33 -1.58 10.86
C VAL A 342 2.65 -3.04 11.17
N LEU A 343 1.80 -3.72 11.95
CA LEU A 343 2.01 -5.14 12.29
C LEU A 343 1.92 -6.05 11.07
N PHE A 344 0.98 -5.76 10.16
CA PHE A 344 0.86 -6.48 8.90
C PHE A 344 2.15 -6.33 8.07
N CYS A 345 2.66 -5.10 7.93
CA CYS A 345 3.93 -4.83 7.26
C CYS A 345 5.07 -5.65 7.88
N ALA A 346 5.18 -5.64 9.21
CA ALA A 346 6.20 -6.40 9.93
C ALA A 346 6.09 -7.93 9.75
N ASP A 347 4.92 -8.48 9.43
CA ASP A 347 4.73 -9.92 9.21
C ASP A 347 5.03 -10.38 7.78
N LEU A 348 5.24 -9.44 6.83
CA LEU A 348 5.53 -9.78 5.45
C LEU A 348 6.93 -10.40 5.31
N LYS A 349 7.02 -11.48 4.53
CA LYS A 349 8.29 -12.17 4.22
C LYS A 349 9.37 -11.23 3.67
N ARG A 350 8.97 -10.19 2.91
CA ARG A 350 9.90 -9.19 2.36
C ARG A 350 10.71 -8.49 3.44
N PHE A 351 10.13 -8.28 4.62
CA PHE A 351 10.75 -7.56 5.73
C PHE A 351 11.20 -8.49 6.86
N GLN A 352 11.32 -9.79 6.59
CA GLN A 352 11.69 -10.78 7.60
C GLN A 352 13.05 -10.46 8.26
N LYS A 353 14.03 -9.96 7.49
CA LYS A 353 15.33 -9.55 8.04
C LYS A 353 15.20 -8.43 9.07
N LEU A 354 14.39 -7.39 8.78
CA LEU A 354 14.11 -6.33 9.75
C LEU A 354 13.33 -6.87 10.96
N LYS A 355 12.40 -7.80 10.72
CA LYS A 355 11.62 -8.43 11.79
C LYS A 355 12.49 -9.21 12.78
N GLU A 356 13.58 -9.84 12.31
CA GLU A 356 14.54 -10.58 13.14
C GLU A 356 15.30 -9.67 14.12
N GLU A 357 15.29 -8.35 13.91
CA GLU A 357 15.87 -7.36 14.82
C GLU A 357 14.93 -7.03 16.00
N ILE A 358 13.63 -7.42 15.93
CA ILE A 358 12.66 -7.15 16.99
C ILE A 358 13.02 -7.96 18.25
N PRO A 359 13.27 -7.31 19.40
CA PRO A 359 13.55 -8.01 20.65
C PRO A 359 12.39 -8.94 21.03
N THR A 360 12.68 -10.19 21.41
CA THR A 360 11.61 -11.11 21.79
C THR A 360 11.09 -10.80 23.19
N LEU A 361 9.77 -10.84 23.41
CA LEU A 361 9.15 -10.66 24.75
C LEU A 361 9.66 -11.68 25.81
N LYS A 362 10.34 -12.76 25.39
CA LYS A 362 11.01 -13.69 26.30
C LYS A 362 12.28 -13.09 26.90
N ASP A 363 12.99 -12.23 26.18
CA ASP A 363 14.23 -11.63 26.64
C ASP A 363 13.98 -10.70 27.84
N ASP A 364 12.89 -9.93 27.83
CA ASP A 364 12.50 -9.06 28.95
C ASP A 364 12.22 -9.82 30.25
N LYS A 365 11.61 -11.02 30.19
CA LYS A 365 11.43 -11.86 31.39
C LYS A 365 12.75 -12.42 31.90
N THR A 366 13.71 -12.63 31.02
CA THR A 366 15.03 -13.16 31.35
C THR A 366 15.89 -12.08 31.99
N ASP A 367 15.81 -10.85 31.45
CA ASP A 367 16.52 -9.68 31.92
C ASP A 367 15.94 -9.16 33.25
N LEU A 368 14.62 -9.22 33.43
CA LEU A 368 13.99 -8.94 34.72
C LEU A 368 14.35 -9.98 35.79
N LYS A 369 14.44 -11.27 35.44
CA LYS A 369 14.91 -12.32 36.37
C LYS A 369 16.40 -12.15 36.72
N LYS A 370 17.22 -11.69 35.77
CA LYS A 370 18.65 -11.40 35.98
C LYS A 370 18.83 -10.19 36.92
N LYS A 371 18.12 -9.10 36.66
CA LYS A 371 18.07 -7.90 37.54
C LYS A 371 17.53 -8.21 38.94
N ILE A 372 16.55 -9.11 39.08
CA ILE A 372 16.06 -9.56 40.40
C ILE A 372 17.08 -10.43 41.12
N LYS A 373 17.84 -11.28 40.41
CA LYS A 373 18.92 -12.08 41.00
C LYS A 373 20.09 -11.22 41.47
N GLU A 374 20.53 -10.25 40.66
CA GLU A 374 21.59 -9.29 41.02
C GLU A 374 21.19 -8.47 42.25
N ARG A 375 19.99 -7.88 42.27
CA ARG A 375 19.47 -7.14 43.44
C ARG A 375 19.26 -7.99 44.70
N ARG A 376 19.17 -9.32 44.58
CA ARG A 376 19.13 -10.25 45.73
C ARG A 376 20.53 -10.58 46.21
N HIS A 377 21.50 -10.67 45.31
CA HIS A 377 22.89 -10.91 45.65
C HIS A 377 23.50 -9.72 46.39
N ASP A 378 23.31 -8.49 45.88
CA ASP A 378 23.79 -7.26 46.50
C ASP A 378 23.24 -7.06 47.93
N ARG A 379 21.95 -7.35 48.11
CA ARG A 379 21.29 -7.30 49.44
C ARG A 379 21.83 -8.35 50.42
N CYS A 380 22.31 -9.48 49.92
CA CYS A 380 22.89 -10.53 50.75
C CYS A 380 24.30 -10.14 51.20
N GLU A 381 25.10 -9.57 50.29
CA GLU A 381 26.44 -9.06 50.60
C GLU A 381 26.41 -7.88 51.59
N GLU A 382 25.47 -6.94 51.44
CA GLU A 382 25.30 -5.83 52.40
C GLU A 382 24.95 -6.32 53.80
N LYS A 383 24.10 -7.35 53.92
CA LYS A 383 23.76 -7.95 55.22
C LYS A 383 24.98 -8.61 55.87
N GLN A 384 25.78 -9.36 55.10
CA GLN A 384 26.98 -10.00 55.61
C GLN A 384 28.06 -8.99 56.05
N LYS A 385 28.22 -7.88 55.32
CA LYS A 385 29.12 -6.78 55.71
C LYS A 385 28.66 -6.07 56.99
N ARG A 386 27.34 -5.86 57.17
CA ARG A 386 26.77 -5.27 58.39
C ARG A 386 26.91 -6.18 59.62
N GLU A 387 26.80 -7.49 59.45
CA GLU A 387 26.98 -8.46 60.55
C GLU A 387 28.45 -8.61 60.97
N LYS A 388 29.39 -8.60 60.01
CA LYS A 388 30.83 -8.60 60.30
C LYS A 388 31.28 -7.32 61.01
N GLY A 389 30.79 -6.16 60.58
CA GLY A 389 31.06 -4.87 61.24
C GLY A 389 30.48 -4.77 62.67
N LYS A 390 29.37 -5.45 62.96
CA LYS A 390 28.81 -5.54 64.33
C LYS A 390 29.59 -6.48 65.24
N LYS A 391 30.24 -7.52 64.70
CA LYS A 391 31.11 -8.42 65.48
C LYS A 391 32.45 -7.78 65.84
N GLN A 392 33.01 -6.92 64.98
CA GLN A 392 34.26 -6.20 65.24
C GLN A 392 34.16 -5.03 66.23
N LYS A 393 32.95 -4.54 66.53
CA LYS A 393 32.71 -3.52 67.57
C LYS A 393 32.38 -4.10 68.96
N ARG A 394 32.44 -5.42 69.13
CA ARG A 394 32.11 -6.13 70.38
C ARG A 394 33.29 -6.88 71.02
N THR A 395 34.48 -6.68 70.47
CA THR A 395 35.80 -6.97 71.05
C THR A 395 36.53 -5.65 71.16
#